data_AF-A0A521XQL8-F1
#
_entry.id   AF-A0A521XQL8-F1
#
_cell.length_a   1.000
_cell.length_b   1.000
_cell.length_c   1.000
_cell.angle_alpha   90.00
_cell.angle_beta   90.00
_cell.angle_gamma   90.00
#
_symmetry.space_group_name_H-M   'P 1'
#
loop_
_entity.id
_entity.type
_entity.pdbx_description
1 polymer ?
#
loop_
_entity_poly.entity_id
_entity_poly.type
_entity_poly.pdbx_seq_one_letter_code
_entity_poly.pdbx_strand_id
1 'polypeptide(L)'
;MPMTEKKLLDRDAKRDIGAELLASVLEMKAGKTGRIHRIPLSEVTQARAKSGLSQSQFARVLGVSMRTLQEWEQGRRKPSGAARALLTIAAKRPDVIREVFAL
;
A
#
# COMPACT_ATOMS: atom_id res chain seq x y z
N MET A 1 6.58 -21.37 24.50
CA MET A 1 5.44 -22.26 24.77
C MET A 1 4.17 -21.41 24.77
N PRO A 2 3.15 -21.69 23.95
CA PRO A 2 1.86 -21.00 24.05
C PRO A 2 1.25 -21.22 25.45
N MET A 3 0.51 -20.24 25.97
CA MET A 3 -0.13 -20.33 27.28
C MET A 3 -1.24 -21.39 27.28
N THR A 4 -1.44 -22.07 28.42
CA THR A 4 -2.57 -22.97 28.62
C THR A 4 -3.87 -22.17 28.78
N GLU A 5 -5.00 -22.77 28.41
CA GLU A 5 -6.33 -22.14 28.45
C GLU A 5 -6.67 -21.54 29.83
N LYS A 6 -6.41 -22.29 30.91
CA LYS A 6 -6.58 -21.80 32.29
C LYS A 6 -5.81 -20.50 32.56
N LYS A 7 -4.58 -20.40 32.06
CA LYS A 7 -3.74 -19.19 32.23
C LYS A 7 -4.26 -18.01 31.41
N LEU A 8 -4.91 -18.25 30.27
CA LEU A 8 -5.53 -17.19 29.47
C LEU A 8 -6.76 -16.63 30.17
N LEU A 9 -7.62 -17.49 30.71
CA LEU A 9 -8.81 -17.09 31.47
C LEU A 9 -8.43 -16.30 32.73
N ASP A 10 -7.44 -16.76 33.49
CA ASP A 10 -6.96 -16.05 34.69
C ASP A 10 -6.37 -14.66 34.37
N ARG A 11 -5.73 -14.52 33.19
CA ARG A 11 -5.20 -13.24 32.69
C ARG A 11 -6.35 -12.31 32.29
N ASP A 12 -7.28 -12.80 31.47
CA ASP A 12 -8.34 -11.99 30.88
C ASP A 12 -9.40 -11.59 31.91
N ALA A 13 -9.63 -12.40 32.95
CA ALA A 13 -10.52 -12.08 34.07
C ALA A 13 -10.11 -10.81 34.85
N LYS A 14 -8.84 -10.40 34.79
CA LYS A 14 -8.31 -9.22 35.48
C LYS A 14 -8.08 -8.03 34.54
N ARG A 15 -8.44 -8.16 33.26
CA ARG A 15 -8.06 -7.24 32.21
C ARG A 15 -9.20 -6.30 31.86
N ASP A 16 -8.94 -5.00 31.89
CA ASP A 16 -9.88 -3.99 31.38
C ASP A 16 -9.52 -3.65 29.93
N ILE A 17 -10.16 -4.37 29.00
CA ILE A 17 -9.96 -4.18 27.57
C ILE A 17 -10.36 -2.77 27.13
N GLY A 18 -11.38 -2.17 27.77
CA GLY A 18 -11.84 -0.81 27.44
C GLY A 18 -10.78 0.23 27.74
N ALA A 19 -10.18 0.15 28.94
CA ALA A 19 -9.09 1.03 29.34
C ALA A 19 -7.85 0.88 28.44
N GLU A 20 -7.49 -0.35 28.06
CA GLU A 20 -6.35 -0.61 27.18
C GLU A 20 -6.55 -0.08 25.76
N LEU A 21 -7.75 -0.24 25.19
CA LEU A 21 -8.09 0.31 23.88
C LEU A 21 -8.07 1.84 23.91
N LEU A 22 -8.65 2.45 24.95
CA LEU A 22 -8.62 3.89 25.12
C LEU A 22 -7.18 4.42 25.24
N ALA A 23 -6.35 3.77 26.05
CA ALA A 23 -4.93 4.10 26.17
C ALA A 23 -4.21 4.03 24.82
N SER A 24 -4.44 2.96 24.04
CA SER A 24 -3.85 2.79 22.70
C SER A 24 -4.23 3.92 21.74
N VAL A 25 -5.51 4.35 21.74
CA VAL A 25 -5.97 5.48 20.90
C VAL A 25 -5.32 6.79 21.34
N LEU A 26 -5.19 7.02 22.65
CA LEU A 26 -4.52 8.21 23.19
C LEU A 26 -3.02 8.24 22.81
N GLU A 27 -2.35 7.09 22.87
CA GLU A 27 -0.96 6.95 22.42
C GLU A 27 -0.81 7.25 20.92
N MET A 28 -1.70 6.70 20.08
CA MET A 28 -1.73 7.01 18.65
C MET A 28 -1.94 8.51 18.38
N LYS A 29 -2.89 9.14 19.08
CA LYS A 29 -3.15 10.59 18.96
C LYS A 29 -1.96 11.43 19.42
N ALA A 30 -1.24 10.98 20.44
CA ALA A 30 0.00 11.61 20.91
C ALA A 30 1.22 11.32 20.02
N GLY A 31 1.05 10.56 18.93
CA GLY A 31 2.14 10.20 18.02
C GLY A 31 3.12 9.17 18.61
N LYS A 32 2.76 8.51 19.72
CA LYS A 32 3.53 7.40 20.29
C LYS A 32 3.30 6.17 19.43
N THR A 33 4.08 6.06 18.36
CA THR A 33 4.05 4.89 17.49
C THR A 33 5.13 3.91 17.90
N GLY A 34 4.83 2.62 17.80
CA GLY A 34 5.83 1.56 17.88
C GLY A 34 6.77 1.56 16.66
N ARG A 35 7.06 0.39 16.10
CA ARG A 35 7.95 0.29 14.94
C ARG A 35 7.29 0.88 13.68
N ILE A 36 7.89 1.93 13.12
CA ILE A 36 7.50 2.48 11.81
C ILE A 36 8.24 1.72 10.70
N HIS A 37 7.49 1.04 9.83
CA HIS A 37 8.03 0.45 8.61
C HIS A 37 7.83 1.41 7.44
N ARG A 38 8.93 2.00 6.93
CA ARG A 38 8.91 2.75 5.68
C ARG A 38 9.07 1.77 4.52
N ILE A 39 7.99 1.50 3.80
CA ILE A 39 8.04 0.67 2.60
C ILE A 39 8.41 1.57 1.41
N PRO A 40 9.56 1.36 0.74
CA PRO A 40 9.89 2.11 -0.46
C PRO A 40 8.90 1.74 -1.58
N LEU A 41 8.27 2.75 -2.18
CA LEU A 41 7.39 2.54 -3.32
C LEU A 41 8.22 2.32 -4.58
N SER A 42 7.87 1.30 -5.37
CA SER A 42 8.49 1.09 -6.68
C SER A 42 8.25 2.29 -7.60
N GLU A 43 9.14 2.51 -8.58
CA GLU A 43 8.97 3.57 -9.59
C GLU A 43 7.63 3.44 -10.33
N VAL A 44 7.19 2.20 -10.57
CA VAL A 44 5.91 1.87 -11.21
C VAL A 44 4.74 2.33 -10.34
N THR A 45 4.78 2.04 -9.04
CA THR A 45 3.76 2.47 -8.09
C THR A 45 3.71 4.00 -8.00
N GLN A 46 4.86 4.65 -7.99
CA GLN A 46 4.95 6.12 -7.97
C GLN A 46 4.36 6.74 -9.24
N ALA A 47 4.68 6.19 -10.43
CA ALA A 47 4.14 6.66 -11.70
C ALA A 47 2.61 6.57 -11.74
N ARG A 48 2.04 5.45 -11.26
CA ARG A 48 0.59 5.29 -11.14
C ARG A 48 -0.01 6.26 -10.13
N ALA A 49 0.58 6.38 -8.95
CA ALA A 49 0.06 7.28 -7.91
C ALA A 49 0.02 8.73 -8.40
N LYS A 50 1.05 9.17 -9.15
CA LYS A 50 1.10 10.49 -9.78
C LYS A 50 0.03 10.68 -10.85
N SER A 51 -0.32 9.65 -11.63
CA SER A 51 -1.40 9.76 -12.61
C SER A 51 -2.78 9.89 -11.95
N GLY A 52 -2.94 9.48 -10.69
CA GLY A 52 -4.22 9.53 -9.97
C GLY A 52 -5.15 8.37 -10.30
N LEU A 53 -4.65 7.34 -11.00
CA LEU A 53 -5.44 6.20 -11.47
C LEU A 53 -5.34 5.01 -10.50
N SER A 54 -6.45 4.27 -10.39
CA SER A 54 -6.45 2.93 -9.76
C SER A 54 -5.56 1.95 -10.54
N GLN A 55 -5.19 0.82 -9.93
CA GLN A 55 -4.40 -0.22 -10.61
C GLN A 55 -5.10 -0.73 -11.88
N SER A 56 -6.41 -0.94 -11.84
CA SER A 56 -7.17 -1.44 -12.99
C SER A 56 -7.22 -0.43 -14.14
N GLN A 57 -7.48 0.85 -13.84
CA GLN A 57 -7.46 1.93 -14.85
C GLN A 57 -6.06 2.10 -15.45
N PHE A 58 -5.02 2.13 -14.61
CA PHE A 58 -3.66 2.31 -15.09
C PHE A 58 -3.16 1.11 -15.91
N ALA A 59 -3.54 -0.11 -15.54
CA ALA A 59 -3.24 -1.31 -16.33
C ALA A 59 -3.90 -1.25 -17.71
N ARG A 60 -5.14 -0.75 -17.79
CA ARG A 60 -5.85 -0.52 -19.07
C ARG A 60 -5.11 0.49 -19.94
N VAL A 61 -4.67 1.62 -19.37
CA VAL A 61 -3.86 2.64 -20.07
C VAL A 61 -2.57 2.04 -20.63
N LEU A 62 -1.90 1.18 -19.87
CA LEU A 62 -0.66 0.52 -20.28
C LEU A 62 -0.88 -0.67 -21.22
N GLY A 63 -2.13 -1.07 -21.49
CA GLY A 63 -2.43 -2.22 -22.33
C GLY A 63 -2.00 -3.56 -21.73
N VAL A 64 -1.95 -3.67 -20.40
CA VAL A 64 -1.54 -4.90 -19.69
C VAL A 64 -2.61 -5.36 -18.72
N SER A 65 -2.53 -6.63 -18.28
CA SER A 65 -3.41 -7.12 -17.23
C SER A 65 -3.12 -6.42 -15.89
N MET A 66 -4.13 -6.27 -15.04
CA MET A 66 -3.95 -5.79 -13.66
C MET A 66 -2.92 -6.64 -12.89
N ARG A 67 -2.93 -7.96 -13.13
CA ARG A 67 -1.95 -8.92 -12.58
C ARG A 67 -0.52 -8.55 -12.96
N THR A 68 -0.28 -8.22 -14.24
CA THR A 68 1.04 -7.80 -14.75
C THR A 68 1.51 -6.52 -14.06
N LEU A 69 0.63 -5.51 -13.95
CA LEU A 69 0.96 -4.28 -13.24
C LEU A 69 1.33 -4.54 -11.78
N GLN A 70 0.58 -5.40 -11.08
CA GLN A 70 0.88 -5.77 -9.69
C GLN A 70 2.22 -6.48 -9.53
N GLU A 71 2.59 -7.36 -10.47
CA GLU A 71 3.91 -8.01 -10.46
C GLU A 71 5.05 -7.01 -10.65
N TRP A 72 4.83 -5.94 -11.42
CA TRP A 72 5.78 -4.84 -11.55
C TRP A 72 5.85 -3.96 -10.30
N GLU A 73 4.70 -3.56 -9.76
CA GLU A 73 4.63 -2.71 -8.55
C GLU A 73 5.24 -3.39 -7.32
N GLN A 74 5.15 -4.72 -7.24
CA GLN A 74 5.74 -5.53 -6.17
C GLN A 74 7.19 -5.96 -6.48
N GLY A 75 7.75 -5.55 -7.62
CA GLY A 75 9.13 -5.86 -8.01
C GLY A 75 9.39 -7.33 -8.39
N ARG A 76 8.35 -8.16 -8.53
CA ARG A 76 8.48 -9.57 -8.95
C ARG A 76 8.86 -9.72 -10.42
N ARG A 77 8.47 -8.76 -11.26
CA ARG A 77 8.83 -8.70 -12.67
C ARG A 77 9.23 -7.29 -13.07
N LYS A 78 10.00 -7.17 -14.15
CA LYS A 78 10.36 -5.88 -14.75
C LYS A 78 9.45 -5.54 -15.92
N PRO A 79 9.07 -4.26 -16.12
CA PRO A 79 8.34 -3.84 -17.31
C PRO A 79 9.19 -4.01 -18.57
N SER A 80 8.52 -4.22 -19.71
CA SER A 80 9.17 -4.22 -21.03
C SER A 80 9.79 -2.85 -21.36
N GLY A 81 10.63 -2.79 -22.40
CA GLY A 81 11.20 -1.52 -22.87
C GLY A 81 10.14 -0.46 -23.17
N ALA A 82 9.10 -0.82 -23.94
CA ALA A 82 7.99 0.06 -24.26
C ALA A 82 7.20 0.48 -23.01
N ALA A 83 6.93 -0.46 -22.09
CA ALA A 83 6.24 -0.14 -20.84
C ALA A 83 7.05 0.83 -19.97
N ARG A 84 8.38 0.69 -19.90
CA ARG A 84 9.25 1.64 -19.17
C ARG A 84 9.18 3.05 -19.75
N ALA A 85 9.09 3.20 -21.08
CA ALA A 85 8.92 4.50 -21.72
C ALA A 85 7.59 5.16 -21.30
N LEU A 86 6.48 4.43 -21.34
CA LEU A 86 5.17 4.92 -20.90
C LEU A 86 5.15 5.25 -19.40
N LEU A 87 5.77 4.41 -18.56
CA LEU A 87 5.90 4.67 -17.12
C LEU A 87 6.72 5.94 -16.84
N THR A 88 7.75 6.19 -17.64
CA THR A 88 8.55 7.43 -17.54
C THR A 88 7.70 8.65 -17.88
N ILE A 89 6.87 8.56 -18.92
CA ILE A 89 5.91 9.62 -19.28
C ILE A 89 4.91 9.83 -18.13
N ALA A 90 4.30 8.76 -17.62
CA ALA A 90 3.36 8.84 -16.49
C ALA A 90 3.99 9.45 -15.22
N ALA A 91 5.29 9.22 -14.98
CA ALA A 91 6.01 9.77 -13.84
C ALA A 91 6.38 11.26 -14.00
N LYS A 92 6.68 11.71 -15.22
CA LYS A 92 7.12 13.08 -15.52
C LYS A 92 5.99 14.02 -15.95
N ARG A 93 5.03 13.51 -16.71
CA ARG A 93 3.90 14.22 -17.31
C ARG A 93 2.59 13.46 -17.03
N PRO A 94 2.17 13.34 -15.76
CA PRO A 94 0.93 12.66 -15.40
C PRO A 94 -0.31 13.36 -15.98
N ASP A 95 -0.20 14.65 -16.30
CA ASP A 95 -1.21 15.44 -17.00
C ASP A 95 -1.56 14.85 -18.38
N VAL A 96 -0.57 14.40 -19.15
CA VAL A 96 -0.80 13.77 -20.47
C VAL A 96 -1.59 12.48 -20.33
N ILE A 97 -1.30 11.68 -19.30
CA ILE A 97 -2.06 10.46 -19.05
C ILE A 97 -3.52 10.78 -18.71
N ARG A 98 -3.75 11.82 -17.90
CA ARG A 98 -5.10 12.26 -17.53
C ARG A 98 -5.85 12.86 -18.71
N GLU A 99 -5.17 13.59 -19.58
CA GLU A 99 -5.74 14.21 -20.78
C GLU A 99 -6.12 13.15 -21.82
N VAL A 100 -5.20 12.26 -22.17
CA VAL A 100 -5.39 11.26 -23.23
C VAL A 100 -6.32 10.13 -22.81
N PHE A 101 -6.27 9.74 -21.54
CA PHE A 101 -7.02 8.59 -21.02
C PHE A 101 -8.08 8.99 -19.99
N ALA A 102 -8.55 10.24 -20.04
CA ALA A 102 -9.64 10.73 -19.22
C ALA A 102 -10.80 9.72 -19.20
N LEU A 103 -11.00 9.10 -18.04
CA LEU A 103 -12.22 8.38 -17.65
C LEU A 103 -12.99 9.26 -16.68
#